data_AF-A0A7V9L535-F1
#
_entry.id   AF-A0A7V9L535-F1
#
_cell.length_a   1.000
_cell.length_b   1.000
_cell.length_c   1.000
_cell.angle_alpha   90.00
_cell.angle_beta   90.00
_cell.angle_gamma   90.00
#
_symmetry.space_group_name_H-M   'P 1'
#
loop_
_entity.id
_entity.type
_entity.pdbx_description
1 polymer ?
#
loop_
_entity_poly.entity_id
_entity_poly.type
_entity_poly.pdbx_seq_one_letter_code
_entity_poly.pdbx_strand_id
1 'polypeptide(L)'
;MQNRTIIIGLLITHVLAFGSGSGCGEGSSSPDGPAPDTEPFESDCGFPGDQGNELGIGKFCDSQSDCVEANLPFCSTLGDPNTHFCTKLCDMGSTDQCGTATECTCNGNNQCGCTPSVCLGN
;
A
#
# COMPACT_ATOMS: atom_id res chain seq x y z
N MET A 1 29.25 34.09 -5.03
CA MET A 1 29.00 34.53 -6.42
C MET A 1 29.63 33.51 -7.36
N GLN A 2 28.84 32.61 -7.95
CA GLN A 2 29.03 32.17 -9.34
C GLN A 2 27.75 31.44 -9.77
N ASN A 3 26.88 32.24 -10.36
CA ASN A 3 25.66 31.91 -11.05
C ASN A 3 26.04 31.17 -12.35
N ARG A 4 25.60 29.91 -12.56
CA ARG A 4 25.68 29.25 -13.88
C ARG A 4 24.29 28.82 -14.31
N THR A 5 23.54 29.84 -14.68
CA THR A 5 22.38 29.79 -15.56
C THR A 5 22.76 29.09 -16.87
N ILE A 6 22.21 27.90 -17.13
CA ILE A 6 22.17 27.30 -18.46
C ILE A 6 20.72 27.37 -18.91
N ILE A 7 20.41 28.47 -19.59
CA ILE A 7 19.26 28.61 -20.49
C ILE A 7 19.80 28.22 -21.86
N ILE A 8 19.06 27.39 -22.61
CA ILE A 8 18.91 27.33 -24.08
C ILE A 8 18.54 25.88 -24.44
N GLY A 9 17.27 25.67 -24.76
CA GLY A 9 16.76 24.38 -25.25
C GLY A 9 15.24 24.37 -25.42
N LEU A 10 14.67 25.53 -25.71
CA LEU A 10 13.25 25.71 -26.02
C LEU A 10 12.99 25.12 -27.41
N LEU A 11 12.53 23.87 -27.48
CA LEU A 11 11.91 23.31 -28.68
C LEU A 11 10.43 23.05 -28.37
N ILE A 12 9.68 24.12 -28.60
CA ILE A 12 8.23 24.14 -28.72
C ILE A 12 7.88 23.48 -30.06
N THR A 13 7.21 22.34 -30.03
CA THR A 13 6.44 21.87 -31.19
C THR A 13 4.97 21.90 -30.79
N HIS A 14 4.27 22.93 -31.26
CA HIS A 14 2.82 23.02 -31.24
C HIS A 14 2.25 21.94 -32.16
N VAL A 15 1.41 21.07 -31.61
CA VAL A 15 0.38 20.38 -32.40
C VAL A 15 -0.96 20.85 -31.86
N LEU A 16 -1.61 21.71 -32.65
CA LEU A 16 -3.00 22.10 -32.52
C LEU A 16 -3.89 20.89 -32.85
N ALA A 17 -4.77 20.52 -31.95
CA ALA A 17 -6.01 19.83 -32.34
C ALA A 17 -7.13 20.19 -31.35
N PHE A 18 -8.07 20.98 -31.87
CA PHE A 18 -9.40 21.21 -31.34
C PHE A 18 -10.14 19.88 -31.18
N GLY A 19 -10.88 19.72 -30.08
CA GLY A 19 -11.79 18.60 -29.90
C GLY A 19 -12.74 18.85 -28.74
N SER A 20 -13.83 19.59 -28.99
CA SER A 20 -14.99 19.60 -28.12
C SER A 20 -15.64 18.21 -28.17
N GLY A 21 -15.72 17.53 -27.03
CA GLY A 21 -16.38 16.24 -26.92
C GLY A 21 -17.00 16.09 -25.54
N SER A 22 -18.28 16.44 -25.43
CA SER A 22 -19.14 16.00 -24.34
C SER A 22 -19.35 14.50 -24.48
N GLY A 23 -18.90 13.71 -23.49
CA GLY A 23 -19.03 12.26 -23.50
C GLY A 23 -19.23 11.74 -22.08
N CYS A 24 -20.48 11.59 -21.69
CA CYS A 24 -20.94 10.76 -20.60
C CYS A 24 -21.09 9.30 -21.08
N GLY A 25 -20.81 8.34 -20.20
CA GLY A 25 -21.03 6.89 -20.41
C GLY A 25 -19.73 6.11 -20.62
N GLU A 26 -19.30 5.22 -19.72
CA GLU A 26 -19.86 3.90 -19.37
C GLU A 26 -19.48 2.82 -20.40
N GLY A 27 -18.77 1.77 -19.95
CA GLY A 27 -18.67 0.49 -20.63
C GLY A 27 -17.42 0.22 -21.49
N SER A 28 -16.51 -0.57 -20.91
CA SER A 28 -15.83 -1.75 -21.48
C SER A 28 -15.05 -1.69 -22.82
N SER A 29 -13.75 -2.02 -22.68
CA SER A 29 -12.95 -2.99 -23.49
C SER A 29 -11.94 -2.51 -24.56
N SER A 30 -10.72 -3.07 -24.41
CA SER A 30 -9.67 -3.42 -25.40
C SER A 30 -8.54 -2.41 -25.70
N PRO A 31 -7.35 -2.84 -26.21
CA PRO A 31 -6.59 -4.10 -26.04
C PRO A 31 -5.05 -3.90 -25.81
N ASP A 32 -4.37 -5.00 -25.48
CA ASP A 32 -2.94 -5.36 -25.70
C ASP A 32 -1.79 -4.38 -25.43
N GLY A 33 -1.16 -4.55 -24.27
CA GLY A 33 0.28 -4.72 -24.16
C GLY A 33 0.55 -5.88 -23.19
N PRO A 34 1.61 -6.71 -23.34
CA PRO A 34 2.01 -7.58 -22.26
C PRO A 34 2.33 -6.66 -21.08
N ALA A 35 1.44 -6.63 -20.09
CA ALA A 35 1.82 -6.15 -18.78
C ALA A 35 3.09 -6.94 -18.43
N PRO A 36 4.16 -6.29 -17.92
CA PRO A 36 5.25 -7.07 -17.35
C PRO A 36 4.58 -8.08 -16.43
N ASP A 37 4.90 -9.36 -16.60
CA ASP A 37 4.48 -10.44 -15.72
C ASP A 37 4.88 -10.02 -14.30
N THR A 38 3.99 -9.25 -13.69
CA THR A 38 4.06 -8.85 -12.31
C THR A 38 3.51 -10.11 -11.71
N GLU A 39 4.42 -11.07 -11.50
CA GLU A 39 4.16 -12.25 -10.69
C GLU A 39 3.26 -11.77 -9.56
N PRO A 40 2.02 -12.28 -9.47
CA PRO A 40 1.07 -11.79 -8.49
C PRO A 40 1.81 -11.85 -7.16
N PHE A 41 1.92 -10.71 -6.49
CA PHE A 41 2.61 -10.63 -5.22
C PHE A 41 1.89 -11.61 -4.29
N GLU A 42 2.46 -12.81 -4.11
CA GLU A 42 1.80 -13.95 -3.50
C GLU A 42 1.82 -13.71 -2.00
N SER A 43 0.80 -12.99 -1.53
CA SER A 43 0.57 -12.77 -0.12
C SER A 43 -0.77 -13.36 0.29
N ASP A 44 -0.76 -14.13 1.38
CA ASP A 44 -1.96 -14.63 2.03
C ASP A 44 -2.82 -13.48 2.56
N CYS A 45 -2.19 -12.34 2.89
CA CYS A 45 -2.89 -11.10 3.23
C CYS A 45 -2.00 -9.85 3.19
N GLY A 46 -2.57 -8.74 2.74
CA GLY A 46 -1.88 -7.45 2.57
C GLY A 46 -1.45 -7.29 1.12
N PHE A 47 -2.15 -6.45 0.38
CA PHE A 47 -1.98 -6.28 -1.07
C PHE A 47 -1.46 -4.89 -1.43
N PRO A 48 -0.66 -4.77 -2.51
CA PRO A 48 -0.20 -3.47 -2.98
C PRO A 48 -1.36 -2.48 -3.18
N GLY A 49 -1.29 -1.34 -2.50
CA GLY A 49 -2.35 -0.32 -2.50
C GLY A 49 -3.21 -0.28 -1.24
N ASP A 50 -3.11 -1.27 -0.35
CA ASP A 50 -3.75 -1.23 0.95
C ASP A 50 -3.18 -0.08 1.78
N GLN A 51 -4.06 0.81 2.24
CA GLN A 51 -3.69 1.97 3.06
C GLN A 51 -3.75 1.68 4.56
N GLY A 52 -4.37 0.56 4.95
CA GLY A 52 -4.66 0.24 6.34
C GLY A 52 -5.81 1.06 6.93
N ASN A 53 -6.02 0.88 8.24
CA ASN A 53 -7.02 1.62 9.01
C ASN A 53 -6.53 3.01 9.43
N GLU A 54 -7.28 3.71 10.30
CA GLU A 54 -6.94 5.06 10.77
C GLU A 54 -5.59 5.15 11.53
N LEU A 55 -5.06 4.01 11.99
CA LEU A 55 -3.74 3.91 12.62
C LEU A 55 -2.66 3.43 11.65
N GLY A 56 -3.02 3.16 10.39
CA GLY A 56 -2.21 2.60 9.32
C GLY A 56 -1.95 1.09 9.45
N ILE A 57 -2.63 0.39 10.37
CA ILE A 57 -2.54 -1.07 10.47
C ILE A 57 -3.22 -1.70 9.26
N GLY A 58 -2.57 -2.68 8.63
CA GLY A 58 -3.06 -3.28 7.39
C GLY A 58 -2.54 -2.58 6.13
N LYS A 59 -1.78 -1.49 6.26
CA LYS A 59 -1.10 -0.86 5.12
C LYS A 59 -0.10 -1.84 4.51
N PHE A 60 -0.05 -1.94 3.19
CA PHE A 60 0.90 -2.82 2.53
C PHE A 60 2.36 -2.47 2.88
N CYS A 61 3.18 -3.50 3.11
CA CYS A 61 4.62 -3.35 3.26
C CYS A 61 5.38 -4.41 2.47
N ASP A 62 6.37 -3.97 1.71
CA ASP A 62 7.35 -4.87 1.09
C ASP A 62 8.51 -5.11 2.06
N SER A 63 8.88 -4.06 2.80
CA SER A 63 9.98 -4.03 3.75
C SER A 63 9.59 -3.35 5.05
N GLN A 64 10.36 -3.62 6.11
CA GLN A 64 10.20 -2.97 7.42
C GLN A 64 10.18 -1.43 7.34
N SER A 65 10.91 -0.88 6.36
CA SER A 65 11.02 0.55 6.05
C SER A 65 9.70 1.22 5.66
N ASP A 66 8.74 0.46 5.12
CA ASP A 66 7.45 0.99 4.66
C ASP A 66 6.50 1.33 5.82
N CYS A 67 6.80 0.79 7.01
CA CYS A 67 5.99 0.93 8.21
C CYS A 67 6.56 1.90 9.25
N VAL A 68 7.68 2.59 8.98
CA VAL A 68 8.41 3.43 9.97
C VAL A 68 7.65 4.72 10.38
N GLU A 69 6.36 4.80 10.06
CA GLU A 69 5.46 5.79 10.65
C GLU A 69 5.36 5.54 12.17
N ALA A 70 5.21 6.62 12.95
CA ALA A 70 5.53 6.69 14.38
C ALA A 70 4.81 5.69 15.32
N ASN A 71 3.99 4.78 14.82
CA ASN A 71 3.24 3.78 15.60
C ASN A 71 3.12 2.39 14.94
N LEU A 72 3.79 2.11 13.81
CA LEU A 72 3.71 0.81 13.10
C LEU A 72 5.09 0.18 12.86
N PRO A 73 5.91 -0.04 13.89
CA PRO A 73 7.32 -0.37 13.66
C PRO A 73 7.55 -1.77 13.08
N PHE A 74 6.53 -2.54 12.66
CA PHE A 74 6.68 -3.92 12.20
C PHE A 74 5.93 -4.17 10.88
N CYS A 75 6.60 -4.81 9.93
CA CYS A 75 5.95 -5.47 8.81
C CYS A 75 5.62 -6.91 9.22
N SER A 76 4.42 -7.40 8.89
CA SER A 76 3.94 -8.73 9.29
C SER A 76 4.82 -9.86 8.80
N THR A 77 5.62 -9.64 7.75
CA THR A 77 6.68 -10.56 7.27
C THR A 77 7.64 -11.04 8.36
N LEU A 78 7.81 -10.27 9.45
CA LEU A 78 8.59 -10.69 10.61
C LEU A 78 7.94 -11.81 11.44
N GLY A 79 6.61 -11.86 11.45
CA GLY A 79 5.81 -12.86 12.18
C GLY A 79 5.29 -13.98 11.28
N ASP A 80 4.97 -13.67 10.03
CA ASP A 80 4.52 -14.61 9.00
C ASP A 80 5.05 -14.18 7.63
N PRO A 81 5.95 -14.96 6.99
CA PRO A 81 6.60 -14.58 5.74
C PRO A 81 5.65 -14.50 4.53
N ASN A 82 4.40 -14.95 4.66
CA ASN A 82 3.42 -14.93 3.57
C ASN A 82 2.47 -13.73 3.66
N THR A 83 2.58 -12.90 4.69
CA THR A 83 1.71 -11.72 4.86
C THR A 83 2.51 -10.43 4.81
N HIS A 84 1.96 -9.40 4.18
CA HIS A 84 2.66 -8.17 3.84
C HIS A 84 1.87 -6.92 4.24
N PHE A 85 1.68 -6.74 5.55
CA PHE A 85 1.02 -5.57 6.10
C PHE A 85 1.74 -4.99 7.32
N CYS A 86 1.68 -3.67 7.46
CA CYS A 86 2.17 -2.94 8.61
C CYS A 86 1.30 -3.26 9.83
N THR A 87 1.98 -3.58 10.92
CA THR A 87 1.38 -3.94 12.20
C THR A 87 2.18 -3.33 13.35
N LYS A 88 1.63 -3.46 14.55
CA LYS A 88 2.31 -3.13 15.79
C LYS A 88 1.98 -4.17 16.85
N LEU A 89 2.81 -4.18 17.89
CA LEU A 89 2.54 -5.02 19.05
C LEU A 89 1.31 -4.52 19.79
N CYS A 90 0.55 -5.46 20.31
CA CYS A 90 -0.62 -5.21 21.15
C CYS A 90 -0.56 -6.13 22.38
N ASP A 91 -1.25 -5.74 23.44
CA ASP A 91 -1.48 -6.57 24.61
C ASP A 91 -2.76 -7.38 24.40
N MET A 92 -2.74 -8.68 24.72
CA MET A 92 -3.95 -9.51 24.68
C MET A 92 -5.08 -8.83 25.47
N GLY A 93 -6.23 -8.64 24.82
CA GLY A 93 -7.41 -8.02 25.42
C GLY A 93 -7.52 -6.51 25.22
N SER A 94 -6.56 -5.87 24.57
CA SER A 94 -6.65 -4.46 24.18
C SER A 94 -7.35 -4.30 22.83
N THR A 95 -8.57 -3.78 22.84
CA THR A 95 -9.34 -3.43 21.63
C THR A 95 -8.90 -2.11 21.01
N ASP A 96 -8.50 -1.15 21.84
CA ASP A 96 -8.19 0.22 21.39
C ASP A 96 -6.79 0.37 20.79
N GLN A 97 -5.93 -0.63 20.98
CA GLN A 97 -4.58 -0.57 20.45
C GLN A 97 -4.57 -0.76 18.95
N CYS A 98 -5.38 -1.64 18.38
CA CYS A 98 -5.30 -1.96 16.95
C CYS A 98 -6.15 -1.04 16.06
N GLY A 99 -7.19 -0.42 16.63
CA GLY A 99 -8.11 0.43 15.86
C GLY A 99 -9.17 -0.40 15.14
N THR A 100 -9.85 0.23 14.19
CA THR A 100 -11.03 -0.34 13.54
C THR A 100 -10.65 -1.48 12.58
N ALA A 101 -11.51 -2.51 12.49
CA ALA A 101 -11.36 -3.67 11.58
C ALA A 101 -10.02 -4.42 11.72
N THR A 102 -9.49 -4.47 12.94
CA THR A 102 -8.27 -5.18 13.29
C THR A 102 -8.42 -5.85 14.64
N GLU A 103 -7.81 -7.02 14.81
CA GLU A 103 -7.82 -7.79 16.06
C GLU A 103 -6.39 -8.04 16.53
N CYS A 104 -6.22 -8.05 17.86
CA CYS A 104 -4.94 -8.43 18.46
C CYS A 104 -4.80 -9.96 18.44
N THR A 105 -3.98 -10.49 17.55
CA THR A 105 -3.71 -11.92 17.41
C THR A 105 -2.32 -12.26 17.94
N CYS A 106 -2.20 -13.38 18.65
CA CYS A 106 -0.93 -13.78 19.25
C CYS A 106 -0.43 -15.11 18.71
N ASN A 107 0.88 -15.19 18.48
CA ASN A 107 1.55 -16.44 18.18
C ASN A 107 1.75 -17.26 19.47
N GLY A 108 2.11 -18.54 19.35
CA GLY A 108 2.36 -19.49 20.45
C GLY A 108 3.49 -19.09 21.42
N ASN A 109 4.27 -18.06 21.09
CA ASN A 109 5.30 -17.46 21.96
C ASN A 109 4.81 -16.21 22.72
N ASN A 110 3.49 -15.98 22.80
CA ASN A 110 2.88 -14.79 23.42
C ASN A 110 3.29 -13.46 22.77
N GLN A 111 3.78 -13.49 21.53
CA GLN A 111 4.02 -12.29 20.73
C GLN A 111 2.73 -11.95 19.99
N CYS A 112 2.16 -10.81 20.34
CA CYS A 112 0.85 -10.37 19.88
C CYS A 112 0.99 -9.18 18.93
N GLY A 113 0.31 -9.24 17.79
CA GLY A 113 0.29 -8.19 16.78
C GLY A 113 -1.13 -7.87 16.33
N CYS A 114 -1.32 -6.65 15.86
CA CYS A 114 -2.59 -6.22 15.28
C CYS A 114 -2.74 -6.78 13.86
N THR A 115 -3.72 -7.64 13.66
CA THR A 115 -4.01 -8.31 12.38
C THR A 115 -5.31 -7.77 11.80
N PRO A 116 -5.34 -7.34 10.54
CA PRO A 116 -6.58 -6.96 9.86
C PRO A 116 -7.60 -8.09 9.84
N SER A 117 -8.89 -7.78 10.04
CA SER A 117 -9.98 -8.79 9.98
C SER A 117 -10.01 -9.53 8.64
N VAL A 118 -9.66 -8.82 7.56
CA VAL A 118 -9.55 -9.38 6.20
C VAL A 118 -8.51 -10.50 6.11
N CYS A 119 -7.47 -10.48 6.95
CA CYS A 119 -6.46 -11.54 7.03
C CYS A 119 -6.91 -12.73 7.87
N LEU A 120 -7.89 -12.53 8.76
CA LEU A 120 -8.43 -13.56 9.64
C LEU A 120 -9.60 -14.32 9.01
N GLY A 121 -9.99 -13.99 7.77
CA GLY A 121 -11.11 -14.60 7.08
C GLY A 121 -12.48 -14.28 7.67
N ASN A 122 -12.61 -13.12 8.34
CA ASN A 122 -13.87 -12.61 8.90
C ASN A 122 -14.52 -11.54 8.01
#